data_AF-A0A060Z0V4-F1
#
_entry.id   AF-A0A060Z0V4-F1
#
_cell.length_a   1.000
_cell.length_b   1.000
_cell.length_c   1.000
_cell.angle_alpha   90.00
_cell.angle_beta   90.00
_cell.angle_gamma   90.00
#
_symmetry.space_group_name_H-M   'P 1'
#
loop_
_entity.id
_entity.type
_entity.pdbx_description
1 polymer ?
#
loop_
_entity_poly.entity_id
_entity_poly.type
_entity_poly.pdbx_seq_one_letter_code
_entity_poly.pdbx_strand_id
1 'polypeptide(L)' 'MFLSLCVRYVLEQDIPGSRIGPEPTTDCFTAIMHGEVEGVIPGNALIVDPNKPFRNLNPFGNTFLNR' A
#
# COMPACT_ATOMS: atom_id res chain seq x y z
N MET A 1 7.01 15.31 3.47
CA MET A 1 7.28 14.51 4.70
C MET A 1 6.84 13.08 4.39
N PHE A 2 7.81 12.17 4.30
CA PHE A 2 7.65 10.83 3.73
C PHE A 2 6.72 9.97 4.61
N LEU A 3 5.51 9.67 4.12
CA LEU A 3 4.58 8.78 4.83
C LEU A 3 5.23 7.41 5.10
N SER A 4 6.00 6.91 4.13
CA SER A 4 6.79 5.68 4.26
C SER A 4 7.83 5.72 5.38
N LEU A 5 8.49 6.86 5.59
CA LEU A 5 9.49 7.03 6.65
C LEU A 5 8.85 7.04 8.04
N CYS A 6 7.70 7.71 8.17
CA CYS A 6 6.93 7.70 9.42
C CYS A 6 6.48 6.28 9.78
N VAL A 7 5.96 5.53 8.80
CA VAL A 7 5.50 4.17 9.05
C VAL A 7 6.67 3.22 9.34
N ARG A 8 7.81 3.33 8.63
CA ARG A 8 9.03 2.59 8.97
C ARG A 8 9.51 2.89 10.40
N TYR A 9 9.46 4.16 10.82
CA TYR A 9 9.86 4.53 12.17
C TYR A 9 8.96 3.92 13.25
N VAL A 10 7.65 3.89 13.03
CA VAL A 10 6.68 3.32 13.98
C VAL A 10 6.76 1.79 14.03
N LEU A 11 6.98 1.13 12.89
CA LEU A 11 7.03 -0.33 12.80
C LEU A 11 8.43 -0.90 12.99
N GLU A 12 9.46 -0.05 13.05
CA GLU A 12 10.89 -0.41 13.05
C GLU A 12 11.28 -1.42 11.94
N GLN A 13 10.47 -1.48 10.87
CA GLN A 13 10.57 -2.45 9.79
C GLN A 13 10.46 -1.75 8.43
N ASP A 14 11.19 -2.26 7.44
CA ASP A 14 11.08 -1.80 6.06
C ASP A 14 9.78 -2.26 5.42
N ILE A 15 9.18 -1.37 4.62
CA ILE A 15 7.91 -1.64 3.93
C ILE A 15 8.22 -2.19 2.53
N PRO A 16 7.76 -3.40 2.18
CA PRO A 16 7.92 -3.95 0.84
C PRO A 16 7.40 -2.99 -0.23
N GLY A 17 8.23 -2.71 -1.24
CA GLY A 17 7.87 -1.81 -2.36
C GLY A 17 8.03 -0.32 -2.07
N SER A 18 8.35 0.09 -0.83
CA SER A 18 8.65 1.49 -0.53
C SER A 18 10.04 1.86 -1.06
N ARG A 19 10.12 2.92 -1.88
CA ARG A 19 11.38 3.60 -2.21
C ARG A 19 11.51 4.85 -1.35
N ILE A 20 12.58 4.94 -0.56
CA ILE A 20 12.91 6.15 0.19
C ILE A 20 13.99 6.89 -0.62
N GLY A 21 13.62 8.00 -1.25
CA GLY A 21 14.52 8.87 -1.99
C GLY A 21 14.35 10.34 -1.57
N PRO A 22 15.28 11.23 -1.95
CA PRO A 22 15.19 12.66 -1.62
C PRO A 22 14.00 13.38 -2.29
N GLU A 23 13.46 12.79 -3.37
CA GLU A 23 12.26 13.28 -4.08
C GLU A 23 10.99 12.62 -3.55
N PRO A 24 9.80 13.28 -3.62
CA PRO A 24 8.53 12.69 -3.22
C PRO A 24 8.29 11.39 -4.01
N THR A 25 8.40 10.28 -3.30
CA THR A 25 8.46 8.92 -3.86
C THR A 25 7.19 8.11 -3.57
N THR A 26 6.20 8.72 -2.89
CA THR A 26 4.89 8.10 -2.63
C THR A 26 3.92 8.55 -3.73
N ASP A 27 3.98 7.88 -4.88
CA ASP A 27 3.09 8.08 -6.03
C ASP A 27 1.80 7.22 -5.96
N CYS A 28 1.79 6.21 -5.08
CA CYS A 28 0.68 5.29 -4.89
C CYS A 28 0.17 5.26 -3.44
N PHE A 29 -1.09 4.82 -3.28
CA PHE A 29 -1.72 4.62 -1.99
C PHE A 29 -1.40 3.20 -1.48
N THR A 30 -0.69 3.10 -0.36
CA THR A 30 -0.30 1.81 0.24
C THR A 30 -1.06 1.56 1.53
N ALA A 31 -1.81 0.46 1.58
CA ALA A 31 -2.45 -0.02 2.81
C ALA A 31 -1.56 -1.05 3.51
N ILE A 32 -1.08 -0.72 4.71
CA ILE A 32 -0.26 -1.63 5.53
C ILE A 32 -1.18 -2.37 6.50
N MET A 33 -1.11 -3.69 6.48
CA MET A 33 -1.98 -4.57 7.25
C MET A 33 -1.18 -5.76 7.78
N HIS A 34 -1.62 -6.31 8.90
CA HIS A 34 -1.11 -7.57 9.41
C HIS A 34 -1.44 -8.73 8.47
N GLY A 35 -0.46 -9.62 8.27
CA GLY A 35 -0.59 -10.89 7.55
C GLY A 35 0.39 -11.91 8.13
N GLU A 36 0.09 -13.19 7.99
CA GLU A 36 0.96 -14.28 8.47
C GLU A 36 2.28 -14.36 7.70
N VAL A 37 2.26 -13.91 6.44
CA VAL A 37 3.41 -13.91 5.52
C VAL A 37 3.59 -12.49 4.99
N GLU A 38 4.85 -12.05 4.95
CA GLU A 38 5.22 -10.79 4.33
C GLU A 38 4.97 -10.85 2.82
N GLY A 39 4.19 -9.90 2.30
CA GLY A 39 3.82 -9.89 0.89
C GLY A 39 3.11 -8.61 0.48
N VAL A 40 3.08 -8.37 -0.84
CA VAL A 40 2.39 -7.23 -1.46
C VAL A 40 1.20 -7.74 -2.25
N ILE A 41 0.02 -7.19 -1.98
CA ILE A 41 -1.21 -7.50 -2.72
C ILE A 41 -1.51 -6.30 -3.63
N PRO A 42 -1.57 -6.48 -4.98
CA PRO A 42 -1.88 -5.39 -5.89
C PRO A 42 -3.32 -4.91 -5.72
N GLY A 43 -3.59 -3.63 -6.01
CA GLY A 43 -4.89 -2.99 -5.79
C GLY A 43 -6.06 -3.75 -6.42
N ASN A 44 -5.91 -4.25 -7.66
CA ASN A 44 -6.96 -5.03 -8.33
C ASN A 44 -7.31 -6.33 -7.61
N ALA A 45 -6.32 -7.02 -7.03
CA ALA A 45 -6.54 -8.23 -6.26
C ALA A 45 -7.13 -7.90 -4.87
N LEU A 46 -6.72 -6.77 -4.30
CA LEU A 46 -7.18 -6.31 -2.99
C LEU A 46 -8.68 -5.96 -2.98
N ILE A 47 -9.21 -5.39 -4.05
CA ILE A 47 -10.62 -4.99 -4.12
C ILE A 47 -11.59 -6.16 -4.30
N VAL A 48 -11.12 -7.33 -4.77
CA VAL A 48 -11.97 -8.51 -4.99
C VAL A 48 -12.01 -9.43 -3.76
N ASP A 49 -11.08 -9.28 -2.81
CA ASP A 49 -11.04 -10.08 -1.58
C ASP A 49 -12.25 -9.77 -0.68
N PRO A 50 -13.15 -10.74 -0.41
CA PRO A 50 -14.29 -10.55 0.50
C PRO A 50 -13.88 -10.26 1.95
N ASN A 51 -12.69 -10.66 2.37
CA ASN A 51 -12.22 -10.53 3.75
C ASN A 51 -11.55 -9.18 4.02
N LYS A 52 -11.46 -8.32 3.00
CA LYS A 52 -10.79 -7.02 3.11
C LYS A 52 -11.75 -5.87 2.82
N PRO A 53 -11.67 -4.76 3.58
CA PRO A 53 -12.62 -3.65 3.47
C PRO A 53 -12.34 -2.70 2.29
N PHE A 54 -11.82 -3.20 1.16
CA PHE A 54 -11.37 -2.35 0.03
C PHE A 54 -12.28 -2.38 -1.19
N ARG A 55 -13.39 -3.14 -1.16
CA ARG A 55 -14.36 -3.20 -2.27
C ARG A 55 -14.86 -1.83 -2.72
N ASN A 56 -14.96 -0.88 -1.79
CA ASN A 56 -15.40 0.49 -2.06
C ASN A 56 -14.37 1.33 -2.83
N LEU A 57 -13.17 0.79 -3.11
CA LEU A 57 -12.17 1.44 -3.97
C LEU A 57 -12.40 1.16 -5.46
N ASN A 58 -13.29 0.22 -5.80
CA ASN A 58 -13.64 -0.13 -7.19
C ASN A 58 -14.06 1.10 -8.04
N PRO A 59 -14.86 2.07 -7.54
CA PRO A 59 -15.24 3.25 -8.31
C PRO A 59 -14.07 4.16 -8.76
N PHE A 60 -12.91 4.11 -8.11
CA PHE A 60 -11.73 4.89 -8.54
C PHE A 60 -11.05 4.33 -9.79
N GLY A 61 -11.39 3.10 -10.18
CA GLY A 61 -10.98 2.48 -11.44
C GLY A 61 -9.51 2.05 -11.50
N ASN A 62 -9.15 1.41 -12.62
CA ASN A 62 -7.84 0.78 -12.83
C ASN A 62 -6.66 1.76 -12.74
N THR A 63 -6.85 3.04 -13.08
CA THR A 63 -5.78 4.04 -12.97
C THR A 63 -5.37 4.31 -11.54
N PHE A 64 -6.30 4.18 -10.58
CA PHE A 64 -5.98 4.28 -9.17
C PHE A 64 -5.39 2.98 -8.62
N LEU A 65 -5.89 1.82 -9.08
CA LEU A 65 -5.54 0.51 -8.55
C LEU A 65 -4.22 -0.09 -9.09
N ASN A 66 -3.72 0.40 -10.23
CA ASN A 66 -2.50 -0.05 -10.90
C ASN A 66 -1.30 0.91 -10.74
N ARG A 67 -1.43 1.94 -9.90
CA ARG A 67 -0.29 2.82 -9.58
C ARG A 67 0.60 2.18 -8.53
#